data_AF-S4Y2K3-F1
#
_entry.id   AF-S4Y2K3-F1
#
_cell.length_a   1.000
_cell.length_b   1.000
_cell.length_c   1.000
_cell.angle_alpha   90.00
_cell.angle_beta   90.00
_cell.angle_gamma   90.00
#
_symmetry.space_group_name_H-M   'P 1'
#
loop_
_entity.id
_entity.type
_entity.pdbx_description
1 polymer ?
#
loop_
_entity_poly.entity_id
_entity_poly.type
_entity_poly.pdbx_seq_one_letter_code
_entity_poly.pdbx_strand_id
1 'polypeptide(L)'
;MWRKLQRGSGARHLGPLQHRPSARAALPDDARGARRLLGGAREAARAALGIAAAALALAGCGGGEARAPNPLRALDERRAIEVIRRAMVQEGARPVLGREVDLVSGGKVRVDVGVQNRSYGVVYVTEEDAQALGAALPPPNGRDEKLRIVRGGPDGAVRVVLLYQQNYLYDDLVGESHERTTITAERELTRDVQDFITYARTQKFP
;
A
#
# COMPACT_ATOMS: atom_id res chain seq x y z
N MET A 1 30.83 45.27 -3.89
CA MET A 1 31.29 45.23 -2.48
C MET A 1 30.17 44.66 -1.63
N TRP A 2 30.33 43.46 -1.03
CA TRP A 2 29.82 43.06 0.30
C TRP A 2 30.03 41.55 0.56
N ARG A 3 30.95 41.32 1.51
CA ARG A 3 31.15 40.25 2.51
C ARG A 3 30.91 38.76 2.22
N LYS A 4 32.05 38.04 2.28
CA LYS A 4 32.26 36.64 2.69
C LYS A 4 31.71 36.34 4.10
N LEU A 5 31.27 35.10 4.35
CA LEU A 5 31.79 34.13 5.35
C LEU A 5 30.70 33.14 5.79
N GLN A 6 30.98 31.84 5.63
CA GLN A 6 30.87 30.76 6.64
C GLN A 6 30.66 29.39 5.96
N ARG A 7 31.75 28.62 5.87
CA ARG A 7 31.70 27.14 5.85
C ARG A 7 32.64 26.66 6.93
N GLY A 8 32.08 26.00 7.94
CA GLY A 8 32.81 25.46 9.07
C GLY A 8 33.58 24.20 8.71
N SER A 9 34.87 24.19 9.10
CA SER A 9 35.66 23.03 9.52
C SER A 9 34.88 22.21 10.56
N GLY A 10 35.06 20.92 10.78
CA GLY A 10 36.14 19.99 10.52
C GLY A 10 36.03 18.94 11.63
N ALA A 11 36.14 17.66 11.31
CA ALA A 11 36.13 16.60 12.32
C ALA A 11 37.46 15.85 12.26
N ARG A 12 38.24 15.92 13.34
CA ARG A 12 39.37 15.04 13.61
C ARG A 12 39.19 14.42 14.99
N HIS A 13 39.20 13.07 14.97
CA HIS A 13 39.78 12.11 15.90
C HIS A 13 40.04 12.48 17.37
N LEU A 14 39.67 11.52 18.24
CA LEU A 14 40.46 10.87 19.30
C LEU A 14 39.53 9.74 19.82
N GLY A 15 39.85 8.45 19.78
CA GLY A 15 41.00 7.77 20.37
C GLY A 15 40.50 6.74 21.40
N PRO A 16 41.27 5.69 21.72
CA PRO A 16 40.72 4.32 21.86
C PRO A 16 40.89 3.69 23.26
N LEU A 17 40.18 2.58 23.53
CA LEU A 17 40.55 1.58 24.54
C LEU A 17 40.45 0.18 23.88
N GLN A 18 41.58 -0.36 23.38
CA GLN A 18 42.52 -1.27 24.08
C GLN A 18 41.90 -2.67 24.28
N HIS A 19 42.25 -3.62 23.40
CA HIS A 19 43.24 -4.71 23.57
C HIS A 19 42.59 -6.01 24.09
N ARG A 20 42.41 -7.07 23.26
CA ARG A 20 43.36 -8.16 22.87
C ARG A 20 43.81 -9.02 24.07
N PRO A 21 44.29 -10.28 23.90
CA PRO A 21 43.89 -11.40 23.03
C PRO A 21 44.00 -12.79 23.76
N SER A 22 43.94 -13.88 22.98
CA SER A 22 44.64 -15.17 23.12
C SER A 22 43.72 -16.35 23.44
N ALA A 23 43.45 -17.31 22.54
CA ALA A 23 44.30 -18.24 21.78
C ALA A 23 44.71 -19.52 22.56
N ARG A 24 44.43 -20.65 21.88
CA ARG A 24 45.09 -21.97 21.92
C ARG A 24 44.95 -22.89 23.14
N ALA A 25 44.17 -23.95 22.89
CA ALA A 25 44.55 -25.37 22.95
C ALA A 25 45.73 -25.81 23.85
N ALA A 26 45.44 -26.75 24.75
CA ALA A 26 46.34 -27.81 25.20
C ALA A 26 45.55 -28.98 25.83
N LEU A 27 45.68 -30.18 25.25
CA LEU A 27 45.70 -31.47 25.96
C LEU A 27 47.11 -31.64 26.60
N PRO A 28 47.47 -32.70 27.36
CA PRO A 28 46.74 -33.88 27.89
C PRO A 28 46.94 -34.04 29.42
N ASP A 29 46.47 -35.14 30.04
CA ASP A 29 47.31 -36.19 30.64
C ASP A 29 46.54 -37.06 31.65
N ASP A 30 47.03 -38.29 31.75
CA ASP A 30 46.47 -39.47 32.37
C ASP A 30 46.53 -39.56 33.91
N ALA A 31 45.83 -40.57 34.41
CA ALA A 31 46.14 -41.38 35.59
C ALA A 31 45.85 -40.82 36.99
N ARG A 32 44.79 -41.38 37.59
CA ARG A 32 44.79 -42.20 38.84
C ARG A 32 43.32 -42.35 39.27
N GLY A 33 42.77 -43.53 39.52
CA GLY A 33 43.38 -44.66 40.19
C GLY A 33 42.64 -44.91 41.51
N ALA A 34 41.51 -45.63 41.38
CA ALA A 34 40.97 -46.58 42.36
C ALA A 34 40.20 -46.09 43.61
N ARG A 35 39.19 -46.92 43.92
CA ARG A 35 38.49 -47.14 45.20
C ARG A 35 37.31 -46.21 45.50
N ARG A 36 36.10 -46.69 45.19
CA ARG A 36 35.29 -47.46 46.15
C ARG A 36 34.01 -47.97 45.48
N LEU A 37 33.90 -49.29 45.48
CA LEU A 37 32.65 -50.02 45.37
C LEU A 37 31.74 -49.60 46.51
N LEU A 38 30.45 -49.41 46.21
CA LEU A 38 29.23 -49.44 47.04
C LEU A 38 28.20 -48.70 46.19
N GLY A 39 27.43 -49.37 45.33
CA GLY A 39 26.37 -50.26 45.76
C GLY A 39 25.13 -49.42 46.05
N GLY A 40 24.12 -49.48 45.18
CA GLY A 40 22.80 -48.95 45.54
C GLY A 40 22.03 -48.23 44.43
N ALA A 41 21.79 -48.92 43.31
CA ALA A 41 20.43 -49.22 42.83
C ALA A 41 19.26 -48.25 43.13
N ARG A 42 19.40 -46.92 43.02
CA ARG A 42 18.28 -45.98 43.25
C ARG A 42 18.20 -44.75 42.35
N GLU A 43 19.03 -44.64 41.32
CA GLU A 43 19.08 -43.44 40.46
C GLU A 43 18.74 -43.74 38.98
N ALA A 44 18.21 -44.93 38.66
CA ALA A 44 17.78 -45.29 37.29
C ALA A 44 16.26 -45.14 37.06
N ALA A 45 15.51 -44.65 38.06
CA ALA A 45 14.04 -44.57 38.00
C ALA A 45 13.48 -43.13 37.99
N ARG A 46 14.33 -42.13 37.71
CA ARG A 46 13.89 -40.73 37.47
C ARG A 46 14.29 -40.18 36.10
N ALA A 47 14.87 -41.01 35.23
CA ALA A 47 15.23 -40.64 33.86
C ALA A 47 14.30 -41.25 32.78
N ALA A 48 13.21 -41.93 33.18
CA ALA A 48 12.30 -42.63 32.27
C ALA A 48 10.86 -42.05 32.25
N LEU A 49 10.63 -40.89 32.88
CA LEU A 49 9.32 -40.22 32.91
C LEU A 49 9.39 -38.76 32.46
N GLY A 50 10.39 -38.41 31.65
CA GLY A 50 10.57 -37.08 31.07
C GLY A 50 10.49 -37.02 29.54
N ILE A 51 10.35 -38.16 28.86
CA ILE A 51 10.35 -38.23 27.38
C ILE A 51 8.95 -38.56 26.80
N ALA A 52 7.98 -38.96 27.64
CA ALA A 52 6.64 -39.33 27.17
C ALA A 52 5.62 -38.17 27.09
N ALA A 53 5.99 -36.94 27.48
CA ALA A 53 5.08 -35.77 27.43
C ALA A 53 5.38 -34.77 26.30
N ALA A 54 6.44 -35.01 25.51
CA ALA A 54 6.84 -34.10 24.43
C ALA A 54 6.36 -34.53 23.03
N ALA A 55 5.64 -35.67 22.92
CA ALA A 55 5.25 -36.24 21.62
C ALA A 55 3.79 -35.96 21.20
N LEU A 56 2.93 -35.41 22.08
CA LEU A 56 1.52 -35.11 21.73
C LEU A 56 1.24 -33.64 21.38
N ALA A 57 2.24 -32.76 21.40
CA ALA A 57 2.05 -31.33 21.10
C ALA A 57 2.15 -30.96 19.61
N LEU A 58 2.29 -31.94 18.69
CA LEU A 58 2.44 -31.69 17.24
C LEU A 58 1.18 -31.95 16.42
N ALA A 59 0.06 -32.36 17.02
CA ALA A 59 -1.22 -32.54 16.32
C ALA A 59 -2.07 -31.24 16.26
N GLY A 60 -1.43 -30.07 16.39
CA GLY A 60 -2.11 -28.76 16.45
C GLY A 60 -1.99 -27.90 15.20
N CYS A 61 -1.37 -28.37 14.11
CA CYS A 61 -1.37 -27.65 12.83
C CYS A 61 -2.44 -28.25 11.92
N GLY A 62 -3.70 -28.01 12.27
CA GLY A 62 -4.80 -28.16 11.32
C GLY A 62 -4.52 -27.23 10.15
N GLY A 63 -4.05 -27.82 9.05
CA GLY A 63 -3.87 -27.15 7.78
C GLY A 63 -5.22 -26.69 7.28
N GLY A 64 -5.60 -25.46 7.64
CA GLY A 64 -6.53 -24.71 6.83
C GLY A 64 -5.86 -24.56 5.47
N GLU A 65 -6.43 -25.22 4.46
CA GLU A 65 -5.99 -25.10 3.08
C GLU A 65 -5.85 -23.61 2.77
N ALA A 66 -4.65 -23.17 2.36
CA ALA A 66 -4.40 -21.79 2.04
C ALA A 66 -5.29 -21.42 0.86
N ARG A 67 -6.44 -20.81 1.16
CA ARG A 67 -7.46 -20.47 0.18
C ARG A 67 -6.87 -19.44 -0.78
N ALA A 68 -6.92 -19.75 -2.07
CA ALA A 68 -6.52 -18.79 -3.09
C ALA A 68 -7.35 -17.50 -2.94
N PRO A 69 -6.73 -16.30 -2.96
CA PRO A 69 -7.47 -15.06 -2.96
C PRO A 69 -8.47 -15.04 -4.10
N ASN A 70 -9.69 -14.55 -3.83
CA ASN A 70 -10.69 -14.43 -4.87
C ASN A 70 -10.21 -13.42 -5.93
N PRO A 71 -10.52 -13.66 -7.22
CA PRO A 71 -10.11 -12.78 -8.28
C PRO A 71 -10.78 -11.41 -8.11
N LEU A 72 -9.98 -10.36 -8.19
CA LEU A 72 -10.47 -8.99 -8.13
C LEU A 72 -10.94 -8.53 -9.51
N ARG A 73 -12.08 -7.84 -9.52
CA ARG A 73 -12.65 -7.17 -10.68
C ARG A 73 -12.70 -5.68 -10.44
N ALA A 74 -12.47 -4.92 -11.49
CA ALA A 74 -12.65 -3.49 -11.44
C ALA A 74 -14.10 -3.08 -11.64
N LEU A 75 -14.47 -1.93 -11.10
CA LEU A 75 -15.75 -1.30 -11.42
C LEU A 75 -15.80 -1.01 -12.93
N ASP A 76 -16.94 -1.33 -13.56
CA ASP A 76 -17.11 -1.01 -14.97
C ASP A 76 -17.30 0.49 -15.17
N GLU A 77 -16.84 1.00 -16.30
CA GLU A 77 -16.84 2.44 -16.60
C GLU A 77 -18.25 3.05 -16.56
N ARG A 78 -19.26 2.36 -17.11
CA ARG A 78 -20.64 2.86 -17.14
C ARG A 78 -21.17 3.03 -15.72
N ARG A 79 -20.94 2.02 -14.87
CA ARG A 79 -21.32 2.06 -13.47
C ARG A 79 -20.55 3.12 -12.69
N ALA A 80 -19.25 3.26 -12.95
CA ALA A 80 -18.43 4.31 -12.35
C ALA A 80 -19.00 5.70 -12.69
N ILE A 81 -19.37 5.95 -13.94
CA ILE A 81 -19.97 7.22 -14.38
C ILE A 81 -21.29 7.50 -13.65
N GLU A 82 -22.15 6.50 -13.46
CA GLU A 82 -23.39 6.63 -12.68
C GLU A 82 -23.10 7.03 -11.22
N VAL A 83 -22.15 6.35 -10.59
CA VAL A 83 -21.74 6.60 -9.21
C VAL A 83 -21.15 8.01 -9.07
N ILE A 84 -20.29 8.43 -9.99
CA ILE A 84 -19.68 9.77 -10.03
C ILE A 84 -20.76 10.84 -10.14
N ARG A 85 -21.72 10.68 -11.07
CA ARG A 85 -22.83 11.62 -11.25
C ARG A 85 -23.67 11.75 -9.98
N ARG A 86 -24.01 10.63 -9.35
CA ARG A 86 -24.77 10.60 -8.09
C ARG A 86 -24.01 11.30 -6.98
N ALA A 87 -22.71 11.04 -6.82
CA ALA A 87 -21.85 11.66 -5.82
C ALA A 87 -21.75 13.18 -6.02
N MET A 88 -21.58 13.65 -7.26
CA MET A 88 -21.59 15.09 -7.56
C MET A 88 -22.89 15.77 -7.18
N VAL A 89 -24.04 15.15 -7.44
CA VAL A 89 -25.35 15.68 -7.06
C VAL A 89 -25.49 15.76 -5.54
N GLN A 90 -25.00 14.75 -4.81
CA GLN A 90 -25.02 14.75 -3.34
C GLN A 90 -24.21 15.91 -2.74
N GLU A 91 -23.13 16.34 -3.40
CA GLU A 91 -22.34 17.53 -3.02
C GLU A 91 -22.93 18.86 -3.53
N GLY A 92 -24.11 18.82 -4.15
CA GLY A 92 -24.78 20.01 -4.70
C GLY A 92 -24.19 20.53 -6.02
N ALA A 93 -23.30 19.76 -6.67
CA ALA A 93 -22.85 20.05 -8.02
C ALA A 93 -23.88 19.59 -9.05
N ARG A 94 -23.85 20.20 -10.24
CA ARG A 94 -24.74 19.85 -11.37
C ARG A 94 -23.93 19.14 -12.45
N PRO A 95 -23.95 17.80 -12.50
CA PRO A 95 -23.15 17.06 -13.48
C PRO A 95 -23.69 17.27 -14.89
N VAL A 96 -22.79 17.47 -15.84
CA VAL A 96 -23.08 17.54 -17.29
C VAL A 96 -22.30 16.45 -18.02
N LEU A 97 -22.64 16.20 -19.29
CA LEU A 97 -21.81 15.37 -20.14
C LEU A 97 -20.40 15.98 -20.18
N GLY A 98 -19.37 15.15 -20.05
CA GLY A 98 -18.02 15.65 -20.17
C GLY A 98 -17.63 15.94 -21.63
N ARG A 99 -16.37 16.32 -21.81
CA ARG A 99 -15.82 16.87 -23.06
C ARG A 99 -14.36 16.43 -23.21
N GLU A 100 -13.86 16.44 -24.43
CA GLU A 100 -12.42 16.28 -24.65
C GLU A 100 -11.66 17.52 -24.16
N VAL A 101 -10.50 17.26 -23.54
CA VAL A 101 -9.61 18.29 -23.01
C VAL A 101 -8.19 17.90 -23.36
N ASP A 102 -7.47 18.81 -24.04
CA ASP A 102 -6.02 18.67 -24.24
C ASP A 102 -5.30 18.87 -22.89
N LEU A 103 -4.54 17.87 -22.46
CA LEU A 103 -3.76 17.97 -21.23
C LEU A 103 -2.51 18.84 -21.46
N VAL A 104 -2.09 19.57 -20.43
CA VAL A 104 -0.85 20.36 -20.48
C VAL A 104 0.38 19.45 -20.62
N SER A 105 0.30 18.22 -20.10
CA SER A 105 1.32 17.17 -20.28
C SER A 105 1.37 16.59 -21.70
N GLY A 106 0.43 16.97 -22.58
CA GLY A 106 0.23 16.40 -23.89
C GLY A 106 -0.85 15.32 -23.90
N GLY A 107 -1.42 15.05 -25.08
CA GLY A 107 -2.53 14.10 -25.24
C GLY A 107 -3.91 14.71 -24.96
N LYS A 108 -4.94 14.01 -25.42
CA LYS A 108 -6.35 14.39 -25.22
C LYS A 108 -7.00 13.41 -24.27
N VAL A 109 -7.56 13.92 -23.18
CA VAL A 109 -8.37 13.11 -22.26
C VAL A 109 -9.84 13.43 -22.45
N ARG A 110 -10.68 12.40 -22.42
CA ARG A 110 -12.12 12.56 -22.35
C ARG A 110 -12.51 12.72 -20.88
N VAL A 111 -13.01 13.90 -20.51
CA VAL A 111 -13.70 14.06 -19.22
C VAL A 111 -15.01 13.30 -19.31
N ASP A 112 -15.31 12.45 -18.34
CA ASP A 112 -16.56 11.66 -18.34
C ASP A 112 -17.71 12.46 -17.77
N VAL A 113 -17.44 13.15 -16.66
CA VAL A 113 -18.44 13.96 -15.96
C VAL A 113 -17.85 15.34 -15.67
N GLY A 114 -18.40 16.36 -16.35
CA GLY A 114 -18.11 17.76 -16.07
C GLY A 114 -19.10 18.35 -15.07
N VAL A 115 -18.83 19.56 -14.58
CA VAL A 115 -19.77 20.32 -13.74
C VAL A 115 -20.29 21.55 -14.49
N GLN A 116 -21.60 21.80 -14.44
CA GLN A 116 -22.25 22.93 -15.11
C GLN A 116 -21.63 24.26 -14.64
N ASN A 117 -21.31 25.14 -15.60
CA ASN A 117 -20.71 26.46 -15.36
C ASN A 117 -19.40 26.41 -14.57
N ARG A 118 -18.65 25.31 -14.67
CA ARG A 118 -17.34 25.12 -14.06
C ARG A 118 -16.33 24.56 -15.05
N SER A 119 -15.08 24.89 -14.81
CA SER A 119 -13.91 24.43 -15.55
C SER A 119 -13.18 23.32 -14.80
N TYR A 120 -13.94 22.39 -14.22
CA TYR A 120 -13.39 21.16 -13.68
C TYR A 120 -14.31 19.96 -13.89
N GLY A 121 -13.74 18.77 -13.78
CA GLY A 121 -14.46 17.52 -13.97
C GLY A 121 -13.69 16.30 -13.48
N VAL A 122 -14.30 15.14 -13.67
CA VAL A 122 -13.79 13.83 -13.27
C VAL A 122 -13.55 13.00 -14.52
N VAL A 123 -12.39 12.35 -14.57
CA VAL A 123 -12.06 11.28 -15.52
C VAL A 123 -11.93 9.99 -14.74
N TYR A 124 -12.67 8.97 -15.16
CA TYR A 124 -12.49 7.60 -14.74
C TYR A 124 -11.52 6.92 -15.71
N VAL A 125 -10.28 6.72 -15.28
CA VAL A 125 -9.20 6.24 -16.15
C VAL A 125 -9.25 4.71 -16.19
N THR A 126 -9.66 4.16 -17.32
CA THR A 126 -9.62 2.72 -17.58
C THR A 126 -8.19 2.23 -17.83
N GLU A 127 -7.97 0.91 -17.81
CA GLU A 127 -6.68 0.34 -18.21
C GLU A 127 -6.34 0.69 -19.67
N GLU A 128 -7.34 0.70 -20.54
CA GLU A 128 -7.19 1.08 -21.95
C GLU A 128 -6.77 2.55 -22.10
N ASP A 129 -7.39 3.46 -21.34
CA ASP A 129 -7.03 4.89 -21.35
C ASP A 129 -5.61 5.10 -20.83
N ALA A 130 -5.24 4.42 -19.75
CA ALA A 130 -3.90 4.50 -19.18
C ALA A 130 -2.83 4.01 -20.17
N GLN A 131 -3.11 2.95 -20.92
CA GLN A 131 -2.21 2.44 -21.96
C GLN A 131 -2.14 3.38 -23.17
N ALA A 132 -3.29 3.89 -23.63
CA ALA A 132 -3.38 4.76 -24.80
C ALA A 132 -2.68 6.11 -24.59
N LEU A 133 -2.83 6.70 -23.40
CA LEU A 133 -2.25 8.00 -23.05
C LEU A 133 -0.83 7.87 -22.49
N GLY A 134 -0.49 6.75 -21.87
CA GLY A 134 0.85 6.44 -21.38
C GLY A 134 1.42 7.57 -20.53
N ALA A 135 2.59 8.11 -20.93
CA ALA A 135 3.29 9.16 -20.20
C ALA A 135 2.55 10.52 -20.12
N ALA A 136 1.46 10.71 -20.87
CA ALA A 136 0.61 11.88 -20.75
C ALA A 136 -0.14 11.92 -19.42
N LEU A 137 -0.44 10.76 -18.85
CA LEU A 137 -1.08 10.63 -17.54
C LEU A 137 -0.03 10.37 -16.46
N PRO A 138 -0.19 10.96 -15.26
CA PRO A 138 0.60 10.55 -14.11
C PRO A 138 0.31 9.08 -13.76
N PRO A 139 1.15 8.42 -12.94
CA PRO A 139 0.81 7.10 -12.44
C PRO A 139 -0.41 7.16 -11.49
N PRO A 140 -1.12 6.03 -11.32
CA PRO A 140 -2.22 5.89 -10.37
C PRO A 140 -1.83 6.28 -8.94
N ASN A 141 -2.78 6.84 -8.19
CA ASN A 141 -2.58 7.14 -6.77
C ASN A 141 -2.45 5.85 -5.95
N GLY A 142 -1.56 5.85 -4.96
CA GLY A 142 -1.66 4.92 -3.84
C GLY A 142 -2.95 5.14 -3.04
N ARG A 143 -3.36 4.14 -2.24
CA ARG A 143 -4.62 4.19 -1.46
C ARG A 143 -4.72 5.37 -0.50
N ASP A 144 -3.60 5.77 0.10
CA ASP A 144 -3.53 6.86 1.08
C ASP A 144 -2.93 8.14 0.48
N GLU A 145 -2.76 8.19 -0.85
CA GLU A 145 -2.24 9.36 -1.53
C GLU A 145 -3.35 10.36 -1.89
N LYS A 146 -2.95 11.63 -2.07
CA LYS A 146 -3.87 12.65 -2.54
C LYS A 146 -4.28 12.36 -3.98
N LEU A 147 -5.56 12.60 -4.28
CA LEU A 147 -6.10 12.47 -5.64
C LEU A 147 -5.28 13.27 -6.67
N ARG A 148 -4.98 12.65 -7.81
CA ARG A 148 -4.28 13.30 -8.92
C ARG A 148 -5.24 14.27 -9.61
N ILE A 149 -4.89 15.56 -9.57
CA ILE A 149 -5.56 16.60 -10.34
C ILE A 149 -4.59 17.14 -11.38
N VAL A 150 -4.92 16.96 -12.65
CA VAL A 150 -4.17 17.47 -13.79
C VAL A 150 -4.79 18.74 -14.35
N ARG A 151 -4.01 19.47 -15.15
CA ARG A 151 -4.45 20.68 -15.86
C ARG A 151 -4.60 20.37 -17.34
N GLY A 152 -5.63 20.93 -17.94
CA GLY A 152 -5.83 20.86 -19.39
C GLY A 152 -6.63 22.06 -19.91
N GLY A 153 -6.95 22.02 -21.20
CA GLY A 153 -7.61 23.09 -21.92
C GLY A 153 -6.70 24.30 -22.14
N PRO A 154 -7.24 25.38 -22.71
CA PRO A 154 -6.48 26.61 -22.97
C PRO A 154 -5.80 27.10 -21.69
N ASP A 155 -4.49 27.33 -21.77
CA ASP A 155 -3.64 27.80 -20.67
C ASP A 155 -3.69 26.97 -19.38
N GLY A 156 -4.16 25.71 -19.45
CA GLY A 156 -4.34 24.85 -18.29
C GLY A 156 -5.47 25.29 -17.35
N ALA A 157 -6.48 26.00 -17.88
CA ALA A 157 -7.61 26.53 -17.13
C ALA A 157 -8.57 25.44 -16.61
N VAL A 158 -8.60 24.26 -17.22
CA VAL A 158 -9.46 23.15 -16.82
C VAL A 158 -8.73 22.26 -15.81
N ARG A 159 -9.39 21.96 -14.68
CA ARG A 159 -8.89 21.02 -13.67
C ARG A 159 -9.61 19.69 -13.73
N VAL A 160 -8.86 18.62 -13.88
CA VAL A 160 -9.44 17.29 -14.05
C VAL A 160 -8.87 16.38 -12.99
N VAL A 161 -9.73 15.75 -12.18
CA VAL A 161 -9.29 14.69 -11.27
C VAL A 161 -9.28 13.35 -12.01
N LEU A 162 -8.22 12.58 -11.79
CA LEU A 162 -8.03 11.26 -12.38
C LEU A 162 -8.32 10.20 -11.31
N LEU A 163 -9.36 9.40 -11.56
CA LEU A 163 -9.78 8.30 -10.70
C LEU A 163 -9.50 7.00 -11.46
N TYR A 164 -8.44 6.29 -11.08
CA TYR A 164 -7.97 5.12 -11.81
C TYR A 164 -8.79 3.88 -11.47
N GLN A 165 -9.20 3.14 -12.50
CA GLN A 165 -10.00 1.93 -12.39
C GLN A 165 -9.40 0.90 -11.41
N GLN A 166 -8.07 0.71 -11.46
CA GLN A 166 -7.33 -0.21 -10.58
C GLN A 166 -7.41 0.14 -9.08
N ASN A 167 -7.88 1.33 -8.72
CA ASN A 167 -8.07 1.71 -7.32
C ASN A 167 -9.44 1.29 -6.78
N TYR A 168 -10.40 0.95 -7.65
CA TYR A 168 -11.78 0.61 -7.29
C TYR A 168 -12.07 -0.84 -7.66
N LEU A 169 -11.44 -1.75 -6.93
CA LEU A 169 -11.53 -3.19 -7.12
C LEU A 169 -12.45 -3.85 -6.10
N TYR A 170 -13.23 -4.82 -6.55
CA TYR A 170 -14.05 -5.68 -5.72
C TYR A 170 -13.80 -7.15 -6.05
N ASP A 171 -14.04 -8.01 -5.08
CA ASP A 171 -14.03 -9.46 -5.20
C ASP A 171 -15.27 -9.92 -5.97
N ASP A 172 -15.13 -10.89 -6.88
CA ASP A 172 -16.23 -11.42 -7.70
C ASP A 172 -17.26 -12.27 -6.92
N LEU A 173 -17.23 -12.19 -5.59
CA LEU A 173 -18.18 -12.78 -4.64
C LEU A 173 -18.21 -14.31 -4.70
N VAL A 174 -17.14 -14.93 -5.22
CA VAL A 174 -17.04 -16.40 -5.30
C VAL A 174 -16.73 -16.98 -3.91
N GLY A 175 -17.75 -17.62 -3.33
CA GLY A 175 -17.69 -18.29 -2.03
C GLY A 175 -18.03 -17.38 -0.84
N GLU A 176 -18.00 -17.94 0.38
CA GLU A 176 -18.61 -17.30 1.57
C GLU A 176 -17.82 -16.15 2.22
N SER A 177 -16.59 -15.87 1.78
CA SER A 177 -15.78 -14.77 2.31
C SER A 177 -15.84 -13.61 1.33
N HIS A 178 -16.34 -12.44 1.78
CA HIS A 178 -16.46 -11.23 0.97
C HIS A 178 -15.61 -10.11 1.60
N GLU A 179 -14.32 -10.08 1.30
CA GLU A 179 -13.43 -9.06 1.86
C GLU A 179 -13.62 -7.68 1.19
N ARG A 180 -14.00 -7.67 -0.09
CA ARG A 180 -14.25 -6.43 -0.86
C ARG A 180 -15.46 -6.57 -1.77
N THR A 181 -16.57 -5.92 -1.43
CA THR A 181 -17.77 -5.96 -2.27
C THR A 181 -17.79 -4.80 -3.27
N THR A 182 -18.61 -4.92 -4.32
CA THR A 182 -18.90 -3.80 -5.24
C THR A 182 -19.39 -2.56 -4.48
N ILE A 183 -20.16 -2.75 -3.40
CA ILE A 183 -20.64 -1.66 -2.54
C ILE A 183 -19.47 -0.91 -1.90
N THR A 184 -18.43 -1.61 -1.47
CA THR A 184 -17.23 -0.98 -0.91
C THR A 184 -16.51 -0.15 -1.96
N ALA A 185 -16.28 -0.69 -3.16
CA ALA A 185 -15.64 0.03 -4.25
C ALA A 185 -16.45 1.27 -4.69
N GLU A 186 -17.78 1.16 -4.78
CA GLU A 186 -18.66 2.30 -5.08
C GLU A 186 -18.62 3.37 -3.98
N ARG A 187 -18.52 2.97 -2.71
CA ARG A 187 -18.41 3.91 -1.58
C ARG A 187 -17.07 4.64 -1.57
N GLU A 188 -15.98 3.94 -1.87
CA GLU A 188 -14.65 4.55 -2.03
C GLU A 188 -14.68 5.57 -3.18
N LEU A 189 -15.21 5.19 -4.35
CA LEU A 189 -15.36 6.09 -5.49
C LEU A 189 -16.25 7.30 -5.15
N THR A 190 -17.36 7.08 -4.44
CA THR A 190 -18.26 8.15 -4.00
C THR A 190 -17.52 9.14 -3.11
N ARG A 191 -16.77 8.65 -2.12
CA ARG A 191 -15.99 9.47 -1.19
C ARG A 191 -14.96 10.31 -1.93
N ASP A 192 -14.19 9.71 -2.83
CA ASP A 192 -13.14 10.42 -3.57
C ASP A 192 -13.71 11.55 -4.44
N VAL A 193 -14.87 11.30 -5.07
CA VAL A 193 -15.59 12.35 -5.83
C VAL A 193 -16.05 13.46 -4.90
N GLN A 194 -16.63 13.13 -3.74
CA GLN A 194 -17.09 14.11 -2.76
C GLN A 194 -15.94 14.99 -2.24
N ASP A 195 -14.82 14.35 -1.89
CA ASP A 195 -13.60 15.03 -1.44
C ASP A 195 -13.05 15.97 -2.53
N PHE A 196 -13.06 15.53 -3.80
CA PHE A 196 -12.67 16.37 -4.93
C PHE A 196 -13.60 17.58 -5.11
N ILE A 197 -14.92 17.40 -5.07
CA ILE A 197 -15.88 18.51 -5.25
C ILE A 197 -15.73 19.52 -4.10
N THR A 198 -15.60 19.04 -2.87
CA THR A 198 -15.33 19.89 -1.69
C THR A 198 -14.02 20.65 -1.84
N TYR A 199 -12.97 19.97 -2.29
CA TYR A 199 -11.67 20.58 -2.56
C TYR A 199 -11.76 21.65 -3.65
N ALA A 200 -12.41 21.36 -4.78
CA ALA A 200 -12.57 22.28 -5.90
C ALA A 200 -13.33 23.56 -5.49
N ARG A 201 -14.37 23.42 -4.66
CA ARG A 201 -15.11 24.56 -4.08
C ARG A 201 -14.23 25.38 -3.15
N THR A 202 -13.47 24.73 -2.28
CA THR A 202 -12.59 25.38 -1.30
C THR A 202 -11.47 26.15 -1.99
N GLN A 203 -10.89 25.56 -3.04
CA GLN A 203 -9.83 26.19 -3.85
C GLN A 203 -10.36 27.17 -4.91
N LYS A 204 -11.69 27.37 -4.98
CA LYS A 204 -12.34 28.25 -5.94
C LYS A 204 -11.90 27.97 -7.38
N PHE A 205 -11.93 26.69 -7.77
CA PHE A 205 -11.70 26.35 -9.16
C PHE A 205 -12.71 27.08 -10.06
N PRO A 206 -12.26 27.58 -11.22
CA PRO A 206 -13.12 28.31 -12.15
C PRO A 206 -14.33 27.46 -12.57
#